data_AF-A0A1Q3AED1-F1
#
_entry.id   AF-A0A1Q3AED1-F1
#
_cell.length_a   1.000
_cell.length_b   1.000
_cell.length_c   1.000
_cell.angle_alpha   90.00
_cell.angle_beta   90.00
_cell.angle_gamma   90.00
#
_symmetry.space_group_name_H-M   'P 1'
#
loop_
_entity.id
_entity.type
_entity.pdbx_description
1 polymer ?
#
loop_
_entity_poly.entity_id
_entity_poly.type
_entity_poly.pdbx_seq_one_letter_code
_entity_poly.pdbx_strand_id
1 'polypeptide(L)'
;MVITRMTPQSATEATLESGSYEIHYLKVAVVIYFVICERGYPRNLAFSYLNDVAQEFEHSHGSESQKPTVRPYAFVSFDNFLQKTKKTYSDKKVQDNLDQLNQELVGVKQIMSKNIEDLLYRGDSLDKMSDMSATLKESSKKYRKSAHKINIDLLISQYAPFALVGLFVVFLIWWVFLR
;
A
#
# COMPACT_ATOMS: atom_id res chain seq x y z
N MET A 1 4.96 7.09 4.34
CA MET A 1 4.39 5.86 3.74
C MET A 1 3.11 5.38 4.44
N VAL A 2 2.90 5.66 5.74
CA VAL A 2 1.64 5.34 6.46
C VAL A 2 0.44 6.17 5.97
N ILE A 3 0.62 7.48 5.77
CA ILE A 3 -0.45 8.42 5.36
C ILE A 3 -1.06 8.05 3.99
N THR A 4 -0.25 7.57 3.05
CA THR A 4 -0.66 7.20 1.69
C THR A 4 -1.59 5.97 1.65
N ARG A 5 -1.65 5.19 2.73
CA ARG A 5 -2.41 3.93 2.80
C ARG A 5 -3.70 4.04 3.63
N MET A 6 -4.02 5.21 4.18
CA MET A 6 -5.24 5.45 4.94
C MET A 6 -6.43 5.67 4.00
N THR A 7 -7.41 4.77 4.05
CA THR A 7 -8.67 4.86 3.29
C THR A 7 -9.75 5.64 4.05
N PRO A 8 -10.80 6.15 3.39
CA PRO A 8 -11.95 6.78 4.06
C PRO A 8 -12.62 5.88 5.12
N GLN A 9 -12.56 4.56 4.95
CA GLN A 9 -13.06 3.54 5.88
C GLN A 9 -12.10 3.22 7.05
N SER A 10 -10.94 3.88 7.12
CA SER A 10 -10.01 3.70 8.24
C SER A 10 -10.66 4.21 9.53
N ALA A 11 -10.34 3.53 10.64
CA ALA A 11 -10.82 3.93 11.95
C ALA A 11 -10.41 5.37 12.27
N THR A 12 -11.29 6.10 12.95
CA THR A 12 -11.04 7.48 13.40
C THR A 12 -9.83 7.56 14.33
N GLU A 13 -9.63 6.53 15.16
CA GLU A 13 -8.52 6.43 16.11
C GLU A 13 -7.95 5.02 16.04
N ALA A 14 -6.62 4.90 15.96
CA ALA A 14 -5.96 3.60 16.09
C ALA A 14 -4.50 3.72 16.54
N THR A 15 -3.99 2.62 17.07
CA THR A 15 -2.57 2.44 17.40
C THR A 15 -1.94 1.46 16.42
N LEU A 16 -0.80 1.82 15.86
CA LEU A 16 -0.01 1.00 14.96
C LEU A 16 1.27 0.56 15.65
N GLU A 17 1.45 -0.74 15.79
CA GLU A 17 2.64 -1.30 16.43
C GLU A 17 3.74 -1.52 15.38
N SER A 18 4.93 -1.01 15.65
CA SER A 18 6.09 -1.01 14.73
C SER A 18 7.37 -1.35 15.50
N GLY A 19 7.57 -2.63 15.82
CA GLY A 19 8.72 -3.08 16.61
C GLY A 19 8.81 -2.36 17.96
N SER A 20 9.90 -1.64 18.22
CA SER A 20 10.14 -0.90 19.47
C SER A 20 9.32 0.38 19.63
N TYR A 21 8.55 0.78 18.61
CA TYR A 21 7.76 2.00 18.61
C TYR A 21 6.28 1.72 18.36
N GLU A 22 5.44 2.60 18.87
CA GLU A 22 4.01 2.65 18.61
C GLU A 22 3.66 3.98 17.95
N ILE A 23 2.81 3.92 16.94
CA ILE A 23 2.30 5.11 16.24
C ILE A 23 0.82 5.24 16.57
N HIS A 24 0.45 6.28 17.28
CA HIS A 24 -0.95 6.59 17.56
C HIS A 24 -1.42 7.63 16.57
N TYR A 25 -2.61 7.45 16.00
CA TYR A 25 -3.20 8.44 15.11
C TYR A 25 -4.66 8.72 15.44
N LEU A 26 -5.05 9.97 15.21
CA LEU A 26 -6.39 10.52 15.35
C LEU A 26 -6.74 11.24 14.04
N LYS A 27 -7.85 10.86 13.43
CA LYS A 27 -8.40 11.49 12.23
C LYS A 27 -9.60 12.35 12.63
N VAL A 28 -9.51 13.66 12.39
CA VAL A 28 -10.64 14.59 12.58
C VAL A 28 -10.91 15.27 11.24
N ALA A 29 -12.14 15.09 10.73
CA ALA A 29 -12.53 15.55 9.39
C ALA A 29 -11.54 15.09 8.30
N VAL A 30 -10.81 16.02 7.69
CA VAL A 30 -9.83 15.78 6.62
C VAL A 30 -8.37 15.76 7.12
N VAL A 31 -8.14 16.10 8.39
CA VAL A 31 -6.81 16.21 8.98
C VAL A 31 -6.50 14.94 9.79
N ILE A 32 -5.27 14.46 9.66
CA ILE A 32 -4.78 13.28 10.38
C ILE A 32 -3.64 13.73 11.27
N TYR A 33 -3.84 13.59 12.57
CA TYR A 33 -2.86 13.81 13.61
C TYR A 33 -2.24 12.48 13.98
N PHE A 34 -0.92 12.41 14.09
CA PHE A 34 -0.24 11.20 14.54
C PHE A 34 0.99 11.54 15.38
N VAL A 35 1.34 10.62 16.28
CA VAL A 35 2.51 10.71 17.14
C VAL A 35 3.19 9.36 17.19
N ILE A 36 4.52 9.36 17.27
CA ILE A 36 5.35 8.17 17.41
C ILE A 36 5.93 8.18 18.81
N CYS A 37 5.67 7.11 19.56
CA CYS A 37 6.14 6.93 20.93
C CYS A 37 6.92 5.62 21.06
N GLU A 38 7.75 5.51 22.08
CA GLU A 38 8.37 4.23 22.45
C GLU A 38 7.30 3.27 22.98
N ARG A 39 7.49 1.98 22.72
CA ARG A 39 6.63 0.92 23.25
C ARG A 39 6.61 0.99 24.78
N GLY A 40 5.42 1.15 25.37
CA GLY A 40 5.23 1.31 26.81
C GLY A 40 4.85 2.71 27.27
N TYR A 41 4.86 3.71 26.37
CA TYR A 41 4.25 5.00 26.67
C TYR A 41 2.72 4.86 26.84
N PRO A 42 2.09 5.48 27.86
CA PRO A 42 0.66 5.33 28.10
C PRO A 42 -0.18 5.81 26.90
N ARG A 43 -0.98 4.91 26.34
CA ARG A 43 -1.82 5.19 25.17
C ARG A 43 -2.78 6.35 25.42
N ASN A 44 -3.39 6.39 26.60
CA ASN A 44 -4.28 7.45 27.09
C ASN A 44 -3.61 8.83 26.98
N LEU A 45 -2.36 8.97 27.43
CA LEU A 45 -1.60 10.21 27.29
C LEU A 45 -1.30 10.56 25.83
N ALA A 46 -1.02 9.55 24.99
CA ALA A 46 -0.75 9.80 23.57
C ALA A 46 -1.99 10.35 22.85
N PHE A 47 -3.18 9.80 23.13
CA PHE A 47 -4.43 10.31 22.56
C PHE A 47 -4.87 11.63 23.19
N SER A 48 -4.60 11.86 24.48
CA SER A 48 -4.79 13.17 25.12
C SER A 48 -3.95 14.25 24.40
N TYR A 49 -2.67 13.97 24.17
CA TYR A 49 -1.80 14.84 23.39
C TYR A 49 -2.36 15.12 21.98
N LEU A 50 -2.80 14.08 21.26
CA LEU A 50 -3.38 14.24 19.93
C LEU A 50 -4.67 15.06 19.93
N ASN A 51 -5.51 14.94 20.96
CA ASN A 51 -6.72 15.73 21.11
C ASN A 51 -6.41 17.21 21.37
N ASP A 52 -5.49 17.52 22.28
CA ASP A 52 -5.08 18.91 22.54
C ASP A 52 -4.52 19.57 21.28
N VAL A 53 -3.70 18.82 20.53
CA VAL A 53 -3.15 19.27 19.25
C VAL A 53 -4.25 19.49 18.21
N ALA A 54 -5.20 18.56 18.11
CA ALA A 54 -6.29 18.67 17.15
C ALA A 54 -7.22 19.86 17.46
N GLN A 55 -7.52 20.10 18.74
CA GLN A 55 -8.35 21.22 19.17
C GLN A 55 -7.67 22.57 18.88
N GLU A 56 -6.40 22.71 19.25
CA GLU A 56 -5.67 23.96 19.00
C GLU A 56 -5.47 24.22 17.50
N PHE A 57 -5.18 23.17 16.73
CA PHE A 57 -5.04 23.29 15.28
C PHE A 57 -6.36 23.67 14.60
N GLU A 58 -7.48 23.06 15.00
CA GLU A 58 -8.79 23.41 14.47
C GLU A 58 -9.16 24.86 14.84
N HIS A 59 -8.84 25.29 16.06
CA HIS A 59 -9.07 26.66 16.53
C HIS A 59 -8.26 27.68 15.73
N SER A 60 -6.97 27.43 15.52
CA SER A 60 -6.06 28.38 14.86
C SER A 60 -6.14 28.33 13.33
N HIS A 61 -6.36 27.15 12.75
CA HIS A 61 -6.16 26.88 11.32
C HIS A 61 -7.28 26.04 10.67
N GLY A 62 -8.36 25.70 11.37
CA GLY A 62 -9.42 24.81 10.87
C GLY A 62 -10.02 25.25 9.54
N SER A 63 -10.35 26.54 9.40
CA SER A 63 -10.95 27.10 8.17
C SER A 63 -9.99 27.17 6.98
N GLU A 64 -8.67 27.25 7.22
CA GLU A 64 -7.66 27.27 6.17
C GLU A 64 -7.24 25.87 5.74
N SER A 65 -7.18 24.93 6.69
CA SER A 65 -6.76 23.56 6.46
C SER A 65 -7.68 22.76 5.53
N GLN A 66 -8.96 23.15 5.44
CA GLN A 66 -9.95 22.50 4.58
C GLN A 66 -9.92 23.00 3.12
N LYS A 67 -9.12 24.03 2.81
CA LYS A 67 -9.06 24.59 1.46
C LYS A 67 -8.27 23.65 0.53
N PRO A 68 -8.74 23.39 -0.70
CA PRO A 68 -8.03 22.52 -1.65
C PRO A 68 -6.72 23.14 -2.18
N THR A 69 -6.43 24.40 -1.86
CA THR A 69 -5.24 25.16 -2.30
C THR A 69 -4.09 25.15 -1.29
N VAL A 70 -4.21 24.40 -0.18
CA VAL A 70 -3.17 24.33 0.86
C VAL A 70 -1.88 23.76 0.29
N ARG A 71 -0.79 24.50 0.47
CA ARG A 71 0.56 24.06 0.09
C ARG A 71 1.13 23.11 1.15
N PRO A 72 2.02 22.17 0.77
CA PRO A 72 2.79 21.41 1.74
C PRO A 72 3.48 22.35 2.74
N TYR A 73 3.42 22.02 4.04
CA TYR A 73 4.01 22.81 5.11
C TYR A 73 3.47 24.26 5.22
N ALA A 74 2.22 24.51 4.84
CA ALA A 74 1.61 25.83 4.99
C ALA A 74 1.50 26.30 6.47
N PHE A 75 1.48 25.37 7.42
CA PHE A 75 1.23 25.64 8.85
C PHE A 75 2.47 25.46 9.74
N VAL A 76 3.67 25.76 9.23
CA VAL A 76 4.93 25.62 9.98
C VAL A 76 4.95 26.47 11.26
N SER A 77 4.20 27.57 11.31
CA SER A 77 4.02 28.39 12.51
C SER A 77 3.51 27.60 13.73
N PHE A 78 2.78 26.51 13.50
CA PHE A 78 2.23 25.65 14.53
C PHE A 78 3.29 24.78 15.22
N ASP A 79 4.51 24.67 14.67
CA ASP A 79 5.60 23.86 15.26
C ASP A 79 5.93 24.29 16.70
N ASN A 80 5.90 25.60 17.00
CA ASN A 80 6.14 26.09 18.36
C ASN A 80 5.16 25.50 19.39
N PHE A 81 3.89 25.39 19.01
CA PHE A 81 2.88 24.76 19.85
C PHE A 81 3.15 23.27 20.01
N LEU A 82 3.43 22.56 18.90
CA LEU A 82 3.76 21.14 18.93
C LEU A 82 4.93 20.83 19.85
N GLN A 83 6.02 21.60 19.78
CA GLN A 83 7.20 21.41 20.62
C GLN A 83 6.90 21.67 22.10
N LYS A 84 6.17 22.75 22.41
CA LYS A 84 5.79 23.09 23.79
C LYS A 84 4.93 22.00 24.40
N THR A 85 3.88 21.59 23.70
CA THR A 85 2.94 20.56 24.16
C THR A 85 3.64 19.21 24.27
N LYS A 86 4.49 18.84 23.31
CA LYS A 86 5.32 17.62 23.39
C LYS A 86 6.18 17.60 24.66
N LYS A 87 6.82 18.72 25.00
CA LYS A 87 7.66 18.81 26.21
C LYS A 87 6.84 18.58 27.48
N THR A 88 5.66 19.19 27.57
CA THR A 88 4.73 18.99 28.69
C THR A 88 4.34 17.51 28.85
N TYR A 89 3.96 16.85 27.76
CA TYR A 89 3.56 15.45 27.77
C TYR A 89 4.74 14.47 27.93
N SER A 90 5.99 14.92 27.71
CA SER A 90 7.19 14.11 27.94
C SER A 90 7.72 14.19 29.37
N ASP A 91 7.29 15.18 30.16
CA ASP A 91 7.72 15.35 31.55
C ASP A 91 6.93 14.41 32.48
N LYS A 92 7.63 13.44 33.06
CA LYS A 92 7.05 12.41 33.96
C LYS A 92 6.23 13.00 35.11
N LYS A 93 6.66 14.14 35.68
CA LYS A 93 5.91 14.77 36.78
C LYS A 93 4.56 15.29 36.33
N VAL A 94 4.48 15.75 35.09
CA VAL A 94 3.25 16.27 34.50
C VAL A 94 2.37 15.12 34.01
N GLN A 95 2.97 14.05 33.49
CA GLN A 95 2.27 12.82 33.12
C GLN A 95 1.43 12.27 34.28
N ASP A 96 2.01 12.14 35.48
CA ASP A 96 1.31 11.61 36.65
C ASP A 96 0.08 12.46 37.03
N ASN A 97 0.17 13.78 36.89
CA ASN A 97 -0.94 14.70 37.16
C ASN A 97 -2.01 14.64 36.05
N LEU A 98 -1.59 14.55 34.79
CA LEU A 98 -2.50 14.45 33.64
C LEU A 98 -3.23 13.11 33.59
N ASP A 99 -2.57 12.02 33.98
CA ASP A 99 -3.19 10.69 34.06
C ASP A 99 -4.28 10.65 35.15
N GLN A 100 -4.06 11.31 36.29
CA GLN A 100 -5.09 11.46 37.32
C GLN A 100 -6.30 12.26 36.83
N LEU A 101 -6.08 13.38 36.12
CA LEU A 101 -7.16 14.20 35.56
C LEU A 101 -7.91 13.48 34.42
N ASN A 102 -7.20 12.72 33.58
CA ASN A 102 -7.80 11.98 32.47
C ASN A 102 -8.62 10.77 32.93
N GLN A 103 -8.30 10.17 34.08
CA GLN A 103 -9.09 9.07 34.64
C GLN A 103 -10.54 9.49 34.97
N GLU A 104 -10.80 10.78 35.20
CA GLU A 104 -12.15 11.29 35.47
C GLU A 104 -12.98 11.57 34.19
N LEU A 105 -12.36 11.63 33.00
CA LEU A 105 -13.02 12.10 31.77
C LEU A 105 -13.17 11.08 30.64
N VAL A 106 -12.58 9.88 30.73
CA VAL A 106 -12.57 8.96 29.57
C VAL A 106 -13.64 7.87 29.67
N GLY A 107 -14.72 8.09 28.92
CA GLY A 107 -15.53 7.01 28.35
C GLY A 107 -14.66 6.18 27.40
N VAL A 108 -14.37 4.94 27.78
CA VAL A 108 -13.49 4.01 27.07
C VAL A 108 -14.04 3.67 25.69
N LYS A 109 -13.75 4.51 24.70
CA LYS A 109 -13.84 4.11 23.30
C LYS A 109 -12.67 3.16 23.08
N GLN A 110 -12.96 1.88 22.85
CA GLN A 110 -11.94 0.85 22.62
C GLN A 110 -11.10 1.23 21.39
N ILE A 111 -9.89 1.74 21.61
CA ILE A 111 -8.98 2.15 20.53
C ILE A 111 -8.42 0.88 19.88
N MET A 112 -8.67 0.70 18.59
CA MET A 112 -8.18 -0.46 17.85
C MET A 112 -6.64 -0.41 17.72
N SER A 113 -5.99 -1.53 18.02
CA SER A 113 -4.55 -1.72 17.79
C SER A 113 -4.36 -2.61 16.57
N LYS A 114 -3.49 -2.22 15.66
CA LYS A 114 -3.16 -3.00 14.45
C LYS A 114 -1.65 -3.02 14.28
N ASN A 115 -1.14 -4.09 13.73
CA ASN A 115 0.26 -4.16 13.36
C ASN A 115 0.52 -3.29 12.11
N ILE A 116 1.63 -2.55 12.07
CA ILE A 116 1.93 -1.66 10.94
C ILE A 116 2.27 -2.42 9.65
N GLU A 117 2.88 -3.61 9.77
CA GLU A 117 3.25 -4.45 8.64
C GLU A 117 2.00 -4.91 7.86
N ASP A 118 0.89 -5.17 8.56
CA ASP A 118 -0.40 -5.50 7.92
C ASP A 118 -0.97 -4.36 7.07
N LEU A 119 -0.70 -3.11 7.46
CA LEU A 119 -1.10 -1.92 6.68
C LEU A 119 -0.17 -1.64 5.50
N LEU A 120 1.11 -1.99 5.62
CA LEU A 120 2.06 -1.91 4.51
C LEU A 120 1.74 -2.95 3.42
N TYR A 121 1.36 -4.17 3.81
CA TYR A 121 1.13 -5.28 2.89
C TYR A 121 -0.17 -5.18 2.07
N ARG A 122 -1.22 -4.54 2.63
CA ARG A 122 -2.48 -4.27 1.91
C ARG A 122 -2.30 -3.31 0.73
N GLY A 123 -1.22 -2.54 0.72
CA GLY A 123 -0.90 -1.58 -0.34
C GLY A 123 -0.08 -2.14 -1.50
N ASP A 124 0.75 -3.16 -1.26
CA ASP A 124 1.69 -3.70 -2.26
C ASP A 124 1.15 -4.91 -3.03
N SER A 125 0.10 -5.58 -2.53
CA SER A 125 -0.49 -6.77 -3.19
C SER A 125 -1.56 -6.45 -4.23
N LEU A 126 -2.11 -5.23 -4.27
CA LEU A 126 -3.13 -4.82 -5.25
C LEU A 126 -2.56 -4.46 -6.63
N ASP A 127 -1.34 -3.92 -6.71
CA ASP A 127 -0.70 -3.58 -7.99
C ASP A 127 -0.08 -4.81 -8.69
N LYS A 128 0.26 -5.86 -7.95
CA LYS A 128 0.91 -7.06 -8.53
C LYS A 128 -0.05 -8.11 -9.09
N MET A 129 -1.37 -7.96 -8.91
CA MET A 129 -2.34 -8.96 -9.37
C MET A 129 -2.78 -8.77 -10.84
N SER A 130 -2.66 -7.54 -11.38
CA SER A 130 -2.91 -7.25 -12.80
C SER A 130 -1.78 -7.79 -13.70
N ASP A 131 -0.52 -7.52 -13.33
CA ASP A 131 0.65 -7.90 -14.13
C ASP A 131 0.91 -9.42 -14.14
N MET A 132 0.68 -10.12 -13.03
CA MET A 132 0.83 -11.58 -12.98
C MET A 132 -0.21 -12.28 -13.87
N SER A 133 -1.44 -11.76 -13.94
CA SER A 133 -2.51 -12.33 -14.77
C SER A 133 -2.33 -12.02 -16.26
N ALA A 134 -1.86 -10.81 -16.60
CA ALA A 134 -1.53 -10.43 -17.96
C ALA A 134 -0.34 -11.24 -18.48
N THR A 135 0.71 -11.39 -17.67
CA THR A 135 1.92 -12.15 -18.03
C THR A 135 1.64 -13.64 -18.14
N LEU A 136 0.77 -14.23 -17.30
CA LEU A 136 0.33 -15.63 -17.43
C LEU A 136 -0.48 -15.87 -18.72
N LYS A 137 -1.37 -14.95 -19.09
CA LYS A 137 -2.18 -15.05 -20.32
C LYS A 137 -1.33 -14.84 -21.58
N GLU A 138 -0.42 -13.87 -21.55
CA GLU A 138 0.57 -13.58 -22.60
C GLU A 138 1.52 -14.78 -22.80
N SER A 139 2.07 -15.31 -21.69
CA SER A 139 2.98 -16.46 -21.70
C SER A 139 2.27 -17.72 -22.17
N SER A 140 1.05 -18.00 -21.73
CA SER A 140 0.26 -19.17 -22.18
C SER A 140 -0.04 -19.11 -23.69
N LYS A 141 -0.33 -17.92 -24.22
CA LYS A 141 -0.57 -17.73 -25.66
C LYS A 141 0.73 -17.92 -26.46
N LYS A 142 1.88 -17.52 -25.91
CA LYS A 142 3.21 -17.74 -26.50
C LYS A 142 3.59 -19.22 -26.49
N TYR A 143 3.39 -19.95 -25.39
CA TYR A 143 3.62 -21.40 -25.31
C TYR A 143 2.73 -22.20 -26.28
N ARG A 144 1.44 -21.84 -26.42
CA ARG A 144 0.54 -22.49 -27.40
C ARG A 144 1.00 -22.27 -28.84
N LYS A 145 1.46 -21.06 -29.17
CA LYS A 145 1.95 -20.74 -30.52
C LYS A 145 3.28 -21.43 -30.83
N SER A 146 4.21 -21.49 -29.86
CA SER A 146 5.49 -22.18 -30.04
C SER A 146 5.31 -23.69 -30.18
N ALA A 147 4.44 -24.32 -29.38
CA ALA A 147 4.17 -25.76 -29.48
C ALA A 147 3.55 -26.17 -30.83
N HIS A 148 2.63 -25.35 -31.37
CA HIS A 148 2.04 -25.64 -32.68
C HIS A 148 3.04 -25.46 -33.83
N LYS A 149 3.89 -24.42 -33.76
CA LYS A 149 4.97 -24.23 -34.74
C LYS A 149 5.98 -25.38 -34.71
N ILE A 150 6.38 -25.86 -33.53
CA ILE A 150 7.29 -27.00 -33.40
C ILE A 150 6.68 -28.27 -34.00
N ASN A 151 5.38 -28.53 -33.79
CA ASN A 151 4.73 -29.71 -34.37
C ASN A 151 4.68 -29.64 -35.91
N ILE A 152 4.33 -28.48 -36.48
CA ILE A 152 4.32 -28.29 -37.93
C ILE A 152 5.73 -28.39 -38.53
N ASP A 153 6.74 -27.83 -37.87
CA ASP A 153 8.13 -27.85 -38.36
C ASP A 153 8.69 -29.28 -38.38
N LEU A 154 8.38 -30.07 -37.34
CA LEU A 154 8.72 -31.51 -37.29
C LEU A 154 8.03 -32.29 -38.42
N LEU A 155 6.74 -32.06 -38.66
CA LEU A 155 6.00 -32.71 -39.75
C LEU A 155 6.59 -32.35 -41.12
N ILE A 156 6.88 -31.08 -41.39
CA ILE A 156 7.45 -30.64 -42.66
C ILE A 156 8.82 -31.29 -42.89
N SER A 157 9.69 -31.34 -41.88
CA SER A 157 11.02 -31.94 -42.01
C SER A 157 10.97 -33.44 -42.34
N GLN A 158 9.97 -34.16 -41.82
CA GLN A 158 9.84 -35.60 -42.02
C GLN A 158 9.26 -35.97 -43.39
N TYR A 159 8.28 -35.20 -43.89
CA TYR A 159 7.59 -35.52 -45.15
C TYR A 159 8.22 -34.86 -46.40
N ALA A 160 9.03 -33.81 -46.25
CA ALA A 160 9.74 -33.17 -47.35
C ALA A 160 10.58 -34.12 -48.23
N PRO A 161 11.41 -35.05 -47.68
CA PRO A 161 12.21 -35.94 -48.53
C PRO A 161 11.35 -36.92 -49.33
N PHE A 162 10.27 -37.45 -48.74
CA PHE A 162 9.35 -38.35 -49.44
C PHE A 162 8.60 -37.66 -50.57
N ALA A 163 8.16 -36.42 -50.36
CA ALA A 163 7.50 -35.62 -51.39
C ALA A 163 8.44 -35.34 -52.58
N LEU A 164 9.71 -35.04 -52.31
CA LEU A 164 10.72 -34.78 -53.35
C LEU A 164 11.00 -36.03 -54.18
N VAL A 165 11.18 -37.20 -53.54
CA VAL A 165 11.37 -38.48 -54.23
C VAL A 165 10.14 -38.83 -55.07
N GLY A 166 8.93 -38.66 -54.53
CA GLY A 166 7.69 -38.88 -55.28
C GLY A 166 7.58 -38.00 -56.52
N LEU A 167 7.88 -36.70 -56.39
CA LEU A 167 7.90 -35.77 -57.53
C LEU A 167 8.95 -36.17 -58.57
N PHE A 168 10.14 -36.60 -58.14
CA PHE A 168 11.20 -37.04 -59.04
C PHE A 168 10.80 -38.28 -59.84
N VAL A 169 10.13 -39.25 -59.20
CA VAL A 169 9.63 -40.46 -59.88
C VAL A 169 8.52 -40.11 -60.87
N VAL A 170 7.55 -39.25 -60.48
CA VAL A 170 6.50 -38.78 -61.40
C VAL A 170 7.10 -38.04 -62.58
N PHE A 171 8.11 -37.19 -62.34
CA PHE A 171 8.83 -36.49 -63.40
C PHE A 171 9.53 -37.47 -64.37
N LEU A 172 10.18 -38.52 -63.86
CA LEU A 172 10.80 -39.54 -64.70
C LEU A 172 9.78 -40.34 -65.51
N ILE A 173 8.66 -40.73 -64.90
CA ILE A 173 7.58 -41.43 -65.62
C ILE A 173 7.01 -40.52 -66.71
N TRP A 174 6.74 -39.26 -66.40
CA TRP A 174 6.24 -38.29 -67.37
C TRP A 174 7.24 -38.06 -68.51
N TRP A 175 8.53 -37.93 -68.21
CA TRP A 175 9.59 -37.81 -69.19
C TRP A 175 9.72 -39.03 -70.12
N VAL A 176 9.55 -40.24 -69.57
CA VAL A 176 9.62 -41.48 -70.34
C VAL A 176 8.37 -41.68 -71.19
N PHE A 177 7.19 -41.29 -70.71
CA PHE A 177 5.92 -41.50 -71.43
C PHE A 177 5.64 -40.42 -72.48
N LEU A 178 6.26 -39.24 -72.37
CA LEU A 178 6.14 -38.14 -73.35
C LEU A 178 7.22 -38.18 -74.45
N ARG A 179 8.09 -39.21 -74.45
CA ARG A 179 9.07 -39.51 -75.50
C ARG A 179 8.62 -40.71 -76.31
#